data_AF-A0A1H7I5J0-F1
#
_entry.id   AF-A0A1H7I5J0-F1
#
_cell.length_a   1.000
_cell.length_b   1.000
_cell.length_c   1.000
_cell.angle_alpha   90.00
_cell.angle_beta   90.00
_cell.angle_gamma   90.00
#
_symmetry.space_group_name_H-M   'P 1'
#
loop_
_entity.id
_entity.type
_entity.pdbx_description
1 polymer ?
#
loop_
_entity_poly.entity_id
_entity_poly.type
_entity_poly.pdbx_seq_one_letter_code
_entity_poly.pdbx_strand_id
1 'polypeptide(L)' 'MSKEWIIDVLGDLRGFARANAMPVLADQLEEALVVAALEIAPSPGTQAGPDGAETGRHAGAVG' A
#
# COMPACT_ATOMS: atom_id res chain seq x y z
N MET A 1 -5.36 10.80 2.04
CA MET A 1 -5.72 9.75 3.02
C MET A 1 -4.83 8.55 2.72
N SER A 2 -4.00 8.16 3.69
CA SER A 2 -3.15 6.97 3.56
C SER A 2 -4.04 5.73 3.41
N LYS A 3 -3.58 4.72 2.68
CA LYS A 3 -4.31 3.45 2.52
C LYS A 3 -4.22 2.56 3.77
N GLU A 4 -3.45 2.95 4.78
CA GLU A 4 -3.19 2.18 6.00
C GLU A 4 -4.45 1.75 6.77
N TRP A 5 -5.55 2.50 6.68
CA TRP A 5 -6.82 2.15 7.34
C TRP A 5 -7.33 0.75 6.98
N ILE A 6 -6.98 0.23 5.80
CA ILE A 6 -7.42 -1.10 5.36
C ILE A 6 -6.74 -2.21 6.17
N ILE A 7 -5.54 -1.98 6.70
CA ILE A 7 -4.82 -2.97 7.51
C ILE A 7 -5.57 -3.21 8.81
N ASP A 8 -6.02 -2.13 9.46
CA ASP A 8 -6.81 -2.21 10.68
C ASP A 8 -8.13 -2.95 10.43
N VAL A 9 -8.86 -2.60 9.36
CA VAL A 9 -10.12 -3.25 9.00
C VAL A 9 -9.95 -4.74 8.70
N LEU A 10 -8.92 -5.12 7.95
CA LEU A 10 -8.64 -6.53 7.66
C LEU A 10 -8.25 -7.30 8.93
N GLY A 11 -7.53 -6.66 9.85
CA GLY A 11 -7.21 -7.21 11.17
C GLY A 11 -8.46 -7.48 12.02
N ASP A 12 -9.37 -6.51 12.09
CA ASP A 12 -10.63 -6.62 12.81
C ASP A 12 -11.51 -7.74 12.23
N LEU A 13 -11.65 -7.81 10.91
CA LEU A 13 -12.39 -8.87 10.23
C LEU A 13 -11.78 -10.25 10.49
N ARG A 14 -10.45 -10.36 10.52
CA ARG A 14 -9.78 -11.62 10.84
C ARG A 14 -10.05 -12.04 12.29
N GLY A 15 -10.01 -11.09 13.22
CA GLY A 15 -10.37 -11.32 14.63
C GLY A 15 -11.80 -11.82 14.77
N PHE A 16 -12.74 -11.16 14.09
CA PHE A 16 -14.13 -11.59 14.01
C PHE A 16 -14.26 -13.01 13.42
N ALA A 17 -13.56 -13.31 12.32
CA ALA A 17 -13.59 -14.64 11.69
C ALA A 17 -13.14 -15.74 12.65
N ARG A 18 -12.06 -15.50 13.41
CA ARG A 18 -11.55 -16.42 14.43
C ARG A 18 -12.54 -16.62 15.58
N ALA A 19 -13.10 -15.54 16.10
CA ALA A 19 -14.06 -15.59 17.20
C ALA A 19 -15.34 -16.37 16.85
N ASN A 20 -15.69 -16.43 15.56
CA ASN A 20 -16.91 -17.06 15.06
C ASN A 20 -16.65 -18.41 14.36
N ALA A 21 -15.50 -19.04 14.61
CA ALA A 21 -15.14 -20.34 14.04
C ALA A 21 -15.25 -20.41 12.51
N MET A 22 -14.82 -19.35 11.82
CA MET A 22 -14.72 -19.27 10.36
C MET A 22 -13.25 -19.36 9.90
N PRO A 23 -12.60 -20.55 9.98
CA PRO A 23 -11.16 -20.68 9.77
C PRO A 23 -10.72 -20.32 8.35
N VAL A 24 -11.46 -20.77 7.33
CA VAL A 24 -11.15 -20.47 5.92
C VAL A 24 -11.13 -18.97 5.66
N LEU A 25 -12.10 -18.23 6.23
CA LEU A 25 -12.15 -16.78 6.09
C LEU A 25 -11.00 -16.10 6.84
N ALA A 26 -10.66 -16.58 8.02
CA ALA A 26 -9.52 -16.04 8.78
C ALA A 26 -8.19 -16.24 8.04
N ASP A 27 -8.02 -17.36 7.35
CA ASP A 27 -6.82 -17.65 6.54
C ASP A 27 -6.77 -16.75 5.30
N GLN A 28 -7.89 -16.60 4.57
CA GLN A 28 -7.98 -15.67 3.44
C GLN A 28 -7.69 -14.22 3.84
N LEU A 29 -8.17 -13.80 5.01
CA LEU A 29 -7.91 -12.46 5.53
C LEU A 29 -6.44 -12.28 5.94
N GLU A 30 -5.77 -13.33 6.40
CA GLU A 30 -4.32 -13.30 6.64
C GLU A 30 -3.54 -13.11 5.35
N GLU A 31 -3.90 -13.84 4.28
CA GLU A 31 -3.28 -13.66 2.96
C GLU A 31 -3.51 -12.24 2.43
N ALA A 32 -4.72 -11.71 2.58
CA ALA A 32 -5.06 -10.34 2.17
C ALA A 32 -4.26 -9.28 2.95
N LEU A 33 -4.03 -9.48 4.25
CA LEU A 33 -3.17 -8.60 5.07
C LEU A 33 -1.74 -8.53 4.51
N VAL A 34 -1.17 -9.66 4.11
CA VAL A 34 0.18 -9.71 3.52
C VAL A 34 0.24 -8.91 2.22
N VAL A 35 -0.72 -9.14 1.32
CA VAL A 35 -0.79 -8.41 0.04
C VAL A 35 -0.98 -6.91 0.27
N ALA A 36 -1.89 -6.53 1.16
CA ALA A 36 -2.14 -5.12 1.48
C ALA A 36 -0.90 -4.43 2.06
N ALA A 37 -0.17 -5.10 2.96
CA ALA A 37 1.05 -4.55 3.54
C ALA A 37 2.13 -4.30 2.46
N LEU A 38 2.28 -5.23 1.51
CA LEU A 38 3.23 -5.08 0.39
C LEU A 38 2.86 -3.93 -0.55
N GLU A 39 1.57 -3.77 -0.88
CA GLU A 39 1.08 -2.73 -1.79
C GLU A 39 1.10 -1.32 -1.16
N ILE A 40 1.01 -1.25 0.17
CA ILE A 40 1.04 0.02 0.92
C ILE A 40 2.47 0.44 1.26
N ALA A 41 3.39 -0.53 1.40
CA ALA A 41 4.76 -0.25 1.73
C ALA A 41 5.37 0.79 0.75
N PRO A 42 6.01 1.85 1.26
CA PRO A 42 6.63 2.84 0.40
C PRO A 42 7.71 2.18 -0.46
N SER A 43 7.71 2.48 -1.76
CA SER A 43 8.74 1.98 -2.66
C SER A 43 10.11 2.52 -2.23
N PRO A 44 11.15 1.65 -2.11
CA PRO A 44 12.48 2.06 -1.65
C PRO A 44 13.18 3.09 -2.57
N GLY A 45 12.59 3.45 -3.71
CA GLY A 45 13.09 4.48 -4.64
C GLY A 45 12.45 5.87 -4.53
N THR A 46 11.39 6.06 -3.72
CA THR A 46 10.80 7.39 -3.51
C THR A 46 11.41 8.06 -2.28
N GLN A 47 12.69 8.42 -2.39
CA GLN A 47 13.21 9.53 -1.60
C GLN A 47 12.67 10.80 -2.25
N ALA A 48 11.59 11.34 -1.69
CA ALA A 48 11.18 12.71 -1.95
C ALA A 48 12.29 13.63 -1.43
N GLY A 49 13.23 14.00 -2.31
CA GLY A 49 14.12 15.13 -2.09
C GLY A 49 13.28 16.41 -2.04
N PRO A 50 13.64 17.40 -1.21
CA PRO A 50 12.83 18.59 -1.01
C PRO A 50 12.83 19.42 -2.31
N ASP A 51 11.63 19.78 -2.74
CA ASP A 51 11.26 20.85 -3.69
C ASP A 51 12.44 21.67 -4.25
N GLY A 52 13.00 21.17 -5.36
CA GLY A 52 13.90 21.91 -6.24
C GLY A 52 13.14 22.43 -7.45
N ALA A 53 12.95 23.75 -7.50
CA ALA A 53 12.30 24.52 -8.55
C ALA A 53 12.63 24.10 -10.00
N GLU A 54 11.61 24.20 -10.86
CA GLU A 54 11.63 24.49 -12.29
C GLU A 54 12.95 24.33 -13.06
N THR A 55 12.97 23.46 -14.08
CA THR A 55 13.43 23.90 -15.41
C THR A 55 12.81 23.05 -16.52
N GLY A 56 11.87 23.64 -17.26
CA GLY A 56 11.50 23.12 -18.56
C GLY A 56 12.66 23.28 -19.54
N ARG A 57 13.09 22.19 -20.19
CA ARG A 57 13.81 22.24 -21.47
C ARG A 57 13.87 20.85 -22.11
N HIS A 58 12.93 20.55 -23.00
CA HIS A 58 13.24 19.69 -24.14
C HIS A 58 13.09 20.51 -25.42
N ALA A 59 14.13 21.29 -25.68
CA ALA A 59 14.48 21.72 -27.03
C ALA A 59 15.05 20.49 -27.75
N GLY A 60 14.25 19.85 -28.59
CA GLY A 60 14.71 18.88 -29.58
C GLY A 60 14.97 19.62 -30.88
N ALA A 61 16.24 19.91 -31.15
CA ALA A 61 16.69 20.55 -32.37
C ALA A 61 16.66 19.58 -33.56
N VAL A 62 16.30 20.16 -34.71
CA VAL A 62 16.56 19.71 -36.08
C VAL A 62 17.92 19.03 -36.27
N GLY A 63 17.89 17.94 -37.04
CA GLY A 63 19.02 17.31 -37.72
C GLY A 63 18.47 16.51 -38.90
#